data_AF-A0A356VXP6-F1
#
_entry.id   AF-A0A356VXP6-F1
#
_cell.length_a   1.000
_cell.length_b   1.000
_cell.length_c   1.000
_cell.angle_alpha   90.00
_cell.angle_beta   90.00
_cell.angle_gamma   90.00
#
_symmetry.space_group_name_H-M   'P 1'
#
loop_
_entity.id
_entity.type
_entity.pdbx_description
1 polymer ?
#
loop_
_entity_poly.entity_id
_entity_poly.type
_entity_poly.pdbx_seq_one_letter_code
_entity_poly.pdbx_strand_id
1 'polypeptide(L)'
;MREIDVGLVTKAVRRLCIEANRVLPGDLESRIRSAARTERSPIGRSVLGTLGKNLDAARETGLPICQDTGMAVVFADVGQEVHFTGGAFADAVNEGVRRGYRDGRLRCSVVADPLRR
;
A
#
# COMPACT_ATOMS: atom_id res chain seq x y z
N MET A 1 -19.71 23.95 6.12
CA MET A 1 -19.33 22.74 6.89
C MET A 1 -19.89 21.47 6.27
N ARG A 2 -19.03 20.51 5.91
CA ARG A 2 -19.36 19.17 5.42
C ARG A 2 -19.00 18.16 6.50
N GLU A 3 -19.97 17.34 6.89
CA GLU A 3 -19.74 16.26 7.83
C GLU A 3 -19.28 14.98 7.13
N ILE A 4 -18.27 14.32 7.71
CA ILE A 4 -17.74 13.05 7.22
C ILE A 4 -17.63 12.09 8.41
N ASP A 5 -18.38 11.00 8.35
CA ASP A 5 -18.22 9.90 9.32
C ASP A 5 -16.84 9.26 9.19
N VAL A 6 -16.12 9.11 10.30
CA VAL A 6 -14.77 8.55 10.32
C VAL A 6 -14.70 7.08 9.88
N GLY A 7 -15.83 6.37 9.85
CA GLY A 7 -15.94 5.05 9.24
C GLY A 7 -15.64 5.07 7.74
N LEU A 8 -15.88 6.18 7.03
CA LEU A 8 -15.46 6.35 5.64
C LEU A 8 -13.93 6.45 5.51
N VAL A 9 -13.28 7.16 6.44
CA VAL A 9 -11.80 7.25 6.52
C VAL A 9 -11.22 5.86 6.76
N THR A 10 -11.75 5.13 7.74
CA THR A 10 -11.32 3.76 8.05
C THR A 10 -11.42 2.84 6.83
N LYS A 11 -12.55 2.89 6.12
CA LYS A 11 -12.79 2.08 4.90
C LYS A 11 -11.82 2.47 3.78
N ALA A 12 -11.60 3.76 3.57
CA ALA A 12 -10.69 4.26 2.53
C ALA A 12 -9.24 3.84 2.81
N VAL A 13 -8.74 4.08 4.02
CA VAL A 13 -7.36 3.74 4.40
C VAL A 13 -7.14 2.22 4.35
N ARG A 14 -8.08 1.41 4.84
CA ARG A 14 -8.03 -0.06 4.72
C ARG A 14 -7.84 -0.49 3.26
N ARG A 15 -8.67 0.04 2.36
CA ARG A 15 -8.60 -0.29 0.93
C ARG A 15 -7.23 0.11 0.36
N LEU A 16 -6.80 1.34 0.63
CA LEU A 16 -5.54 1.89 0.11
C LEU A 16 -4.32 1.09 0.60
N CYS A 17 -4.27 0.66 1.86
CA CYS A 17 -3.17 -0.18 2.35
C CYS A 17 -3.06 -1.49 1.58
N ILE A 18 -4.18 -2.12 1.25
CA ILE A 18 -4.21 -3.39 0.51
C ILE A 18 -3.80 -3.16 -0.95
N GLU A 19 -4.38 -2.16 -1.61
CA GLU A 19 -4.11 -1.86 -3.02
C GLU A 19 -2.67 -1.43 -3.24
N ALA A 20 -2.13 -0.54 -2.41
CA ALA A 20 -0.76 -0.03 -2.54
C ALA A 20 0.31 -1.13 -2.41
N ASN A 21 0.03 -2.22 -1.69
CA ASN A 21 0.94 -3.34 -1.52
C ASN A 21 0.78 -4.43 -2.59
N ARG A 22 -0.27 -4.38 -3.43
CA ARG A 22 -0.58 -5.42 -4.43
C ARG A 22 -0.47 -4.92 -5.86
N VAL A 23 -0.68 -3.62 -6.08
CA VAL A 23 -0.78 -3.03 -7.41
C VAL A 23 0.12 -1.81 -7.48
N LEU A 24 1.11 -1.87 -8.38
CA LEU A 24 1.90 -0.69 -8.72
C LEU A 24 1.10 0.27 -9.60
N PRO A 25 1.41 1.59 -9.54
CA PRO A 25 0.95 2.53 -10.55
C PRO A 25 1.24 2.04 -11.97
N GLY A 26 0.27 2.22 -12.87
CA GLY A 26 0.35 1.65 -14.23
C GLY A 26 1.50 2.20 -15.06
N ASP A 27 1.92 3.44 -14.81
CA ASP A 27 3.08 4.06 -15.45
C ASP A 27 4.39 3.41 -15.01
N LEU A 28 4.54 3.11 -13.71
CA LEU A 28 5.71 2.41 -13.17
C LEU A 28 5.80 0.98 -13.70
N GLU A 29 4.69 0.24 -13.70
CA GLU A 29 4.68 -1.10 -14.29
C GLU A 29 5.04 -1.06 -15.78
N SER A 30 4.45 -0.13 -16.55
CA SER A 30 4.74 0.02 -17.97
C SER A 30 6.22 0.31 -18.21
N ARG A 31 6.83 1.14 -17.36
CA ARG A 31 8.28 1.41 -17.38
C ARG A 31 9.09 0.17 -17.08
N ILE A 32 8.76 -0.62 -16.06
CA ILE A 32 9.46 -1.89 -15.73
C ILE A 32 9.41 -2.84 -16.93
N ARG A 33 8.22 -3.05 -17.51
CA ARG A 33 8.06 -3.95 -18.67
C ARG A 33 8.78 -3.43 -19.92
N SER A 34 8.79 -2.11 -20.14
CA SER A 34 9.53 -1.50 -21.25
C SER A 34 11.04 -1.65 -21.07
N ALA A 35 11.54 -1.37 -19.87
CA ALA A 35 12.94 -1.53 -19.52
C ALA A 35 13.39 -3.00 -19.70
N ALA A 36 12.56 -3.98 -19.35
CA ALA A 36 12.87 -5.39 -19.60
C ALA A 36 13.11 -5.68 -21.09
N ARG A 37 12.42 -4.99 -22.01
CA ARG A 37 12.60 -5.19 -23.47
C ARG A 37 13.84 -4.48 -24.02
N THR A 38 14.18 -3.32 -23.47
CA THR A 38 15.25 -2.46 -24.01
C THR A 38 16.58 -2.56 -23.27
N GLU A 39 16.61 -3.20 -22.09
CA GLU A 39 17.83 -3.36 -21.29
C GLU A 39 18.90 -4.13 -22.06
N ARG A 40 20.12 -3.59 -22.06
CA ARG A 40 21.28 -4.16 -22.75
C ARG A 40 21.92 -5.29 -21.95
N SER A 41 21.95 -5.16 -20.63
CA SER A 41 22.48 -6.18 -19.72
C SER A 41 21.59 -7.43 -19.73
N PRO A 42 22.12 -8.61 -20.08
CA PRO A 42 21.34 -9.84 -20.02
C PRO A 42 20.80 -10.13 -18.61
N ILE A 43 21.60 -9.85 -17.58
CA ILE A 43 21.20 -10.01 -16.18
C ILE A 43 20.10 -9.00 -15.83
N GLY A 44 20.28 -7.72 -16.20
CA GLY A 44 19.29 -6.67 -15.93
C GLY A 44 17.93 -6.98 -16.57
N ARG A 45 17.95 -7.44 -17.83
CA ARG A 45 16.76 -7.92 -18.54
C ARG A 45 16.04 -9.05 -17.79
N SER A 46 16.81 -10.04 -17.31
CA SER A 46 16.26 -11.17 -16.54
C SER A 46 15.61 -10.71 -15.22
N VAL A 47 16.27 -9.79 -14.49
CA VAL A 47 15.74 -9.23 -13.24
C VAL A 47 14.44 -8.48 -13.50
N LEU A 48 14.41 -7.57 -14.48
CA LEU A 48 13.20 -6.81 -14.83
C LEU A 48 12.06 -7.70 -15.31
N GLY A 49 12.37 -8.76 -16.07
CA GLY A 49 11.39 -9.78 -16.45
C GLY A 49 10.82 -10.54 -15.25
N THR A 50 11.66 -10.84 -14.26
CA THR A 50 11.24 -11.48 -13.00
C THR A 50 10.34 -10.55 -12.18
N LEU A 51 10.67 -9.26 -12.10
CA LEU A 51 9.80 -8.26 -11.47
C LEU A 51 8.44 -8.23 -12.15
N GLY A 52 8.38 -8.20 -13.49
CA GLY A 52 7.11 -8.25 -14.23
C GLY A 52 6.27 -9.49 -13.88
N LYS A 53 6.88 -10.68 -13.87
CA LYS A 53 6.20 -11.94 -13.48
C LYS A 53 5.70 -11.90 -12.03
N ASN A 54 6.45 -11.29 -11.12
CA ASN A 54 6.03 -11.12 -9.73
C ASN A 54 4.80 -10.20 -9.60
N LEU A 55 4.72 -9.13 -10.41
CA LEU A 55 3.52 -8.27 -10.46
C LEU A 55 2.30 -9.05 -10.97
N ASP A 56 2.47 -9.91 -11.97
CA ASP A 56 1.40 -10.78 -12.48
C ASP A 56 0.95 -11.79 -11.42
N ALA A 57 1.90 -12.48 -10.77
CA ALA A 57 1.62 -13.43 -9.70
C ALA A 57 0.91 -12.77 -8.50
N ALA A 58 1.31 -11.55 -8.11
CA ALA A 58 0.66 -10.80 -7.04
C ALA A 58 -0.82 -10.51 -7.34
N ARG A 59 -1.16 -10.22 -8.60
CA ARG A 59 -2.55 -10.02 -9.04
C ARG A 59 -3.36 -11.31 -9.01
N GLU A 60 -2.79 -12.39 -9.52
CA GLU A 60 -3.47 -13.70 -9.59
C GLU A 60 -3.71 -14.29 -8.21
N THR A 61 -2.74 -14.16 -7.31
CA THR A 61 -2.79 -14.76 -5.96
C THR A 61 -3.42 -13.84 -4.93
N GLY A 62 -3.49 -12.54 -5.20
CA GLY A 62 -3.86 -11.52 -4.22
C GLY A 62 -2.82 -11.35 -3.10
N LEU A 63 -1.58 -11.81 -3.29
CA LEU A 63 -0.47 -11.60 -2.33
C LEU A 63 0.23 -10.26 -2.58
N PRO A 64 0.90 -9.68 -1.56
CA PRO A 64 1.66 -8.45 -1.76
C PRO A 64 2.84 -8.65 -2.72
N ILE A 65 3.20 -7.61 -3.48
CA ILE A 65 4.31 -7.64 -4.44
C ILE A 65 5.68 -7.77 -3.77
N CYS A 66 5.78 -7.43 -2.49
CA CYS A 66 6.98 -7.50 -1.69
C CYS A 66 6.68 -8.14 -0.33
N GLN A 67 7.63 -8.92 0.17
CA GLN A 67 7.54 -9.51 1.51
C GLN A 67 7.61 -8.45 2.62
N ASP A 68 8.34 -7.35 2.40
CA ASP A 68 8.32 -6.20 3.30
C ASP A 68 7.28 -5.19 2.82
N THR A 69 6.15 -5.14 3.52
CA THR A 69 5.03 -4.23 3.21
C THR A 69 5.19 -2.84 3.84
N GLY A 70 6.37 -2.57 4.40
CA GLY A 70 6.80 -1.25 4.84
C GLY A 70 6.09 -0.72 6.09
N MET A 71 6.18 0.61 6.24
CA MET A 71 5.51 1.38 7.28
C MET A 71 4.42 2.23 6.63
N ALA A 72 3.22 2.25 7.23
CA ALA A 72 2.15 3.11 6.76
C ALA A 72 2.45 4.58 7.09
N VAL A 73 2.55 5.41 6.06
CA VAL A 73 2.65 6.87 6.18
C VAL A 73 1.46 7.48 5.45
N VAL A 74 0.68 8.29 6.15
CA VAL A 74 -0.55 8.89 5.63
C VAL A 74 -0.39 10.40 5.58
N PHE A 75 -0.41 10.94 4.37
CA PHE A 75 -0.58 12.37 4.12
C PHE A 75 -2.06 12.62 3.84
N ALA A 76 -2.63 13.62 4.51
CA ALA A 76 -4.03 13.97 4.36
C ALA A 76 -4.18 15.48 4.26
N ASP A 77 -4.73 15.94 3.14
CA ASP A 77 -5.18 17.31 2.98
C ASP A 77 -6.65 17.38 3.38
N VAL A 78 -6.91 18.06 4.49
CA VAL A 78 -8.26 18.20 5.04
C VAL A 78 -8.74 19.63 4.81
N GLY A 79 -9.85 19.77 4.09
CA GLY A 79 -10.46 21.08 3.86
C GLY A 79 -10.94 21.74 5.15
N GLN A 80 -10.80 23.06 5.25
CA GLN A 80 -11.15 23.83 6.45
C GLN A 80 -12.58 23.61 6.95
N GLU A 81 -13.51 23.37 6.02
CA GLU A 81 -14.93 23.16 6.31
C GLU A 81 -15.31 21.69 6.52
N VAL A 82 -14.33 20.78 6.69
CA VAL A 82 -14.60 19.37 6.98
C VAL A 82 -14.70 19.15 8.50
N HIS A 83 -15.82 18.60 8.94
CA HIS A 83 -16.00 18.14 10.31
C HIS A 83 -16.11 16.61 10.33
N PHE A 84 -15.20 15.94 11.03
CA PHE A 84 -15.25 14.50 11.20
C PHE A 84 -16.17 14.12 12.37
N THR A 85 -17.10 13.21 12.13
CA THR A 85 -18.07 12.72 13.11
C THR A 85 -17.84 11.23 13.41
N GLY A 86 -18.32 10.75 14.56
CA GLY A 86 -18.21 9.34 14.96
C GLY A 86 -16.86 8.92 15.57
N GLY A 87 -15.92 9.85 15.75
CA GLY A 87 -14.64 9.61 16.42
C GLY A 87 -13.53 10.54 15.98
N ALA A 88 -12.31 10.28 16.44
CA ALA A 88 -11.12 11.03 16.03
C ALA A 88 -10.61 10.55 14.66
N PHE A 89 -10.19 11.50 13.82
CA PHE A 89 -9.62 11.21 12.50
C PHE A 89 -8.41 10.28 12.57
N ALA A 90 -7.47 10.56 13.48
CA ALA A 90 -6.24 9.78 13.64
C ALA A 90 -6.53 8.32 14.02
N ASP A 91 -7.49 8.08 14.92
CA ASP A 91 -7.88 6.73 15.32
C ASP A 91 -8.49 5.95 14.16
N ALA A 92 -9.30 6.61 13.34
CA ALA A 92 -9.88 6.00 12.15
C ALA A 92 -8.85 5.68 11.07
N VAL A 93 -7.82 6.52 10.91
CA VAL A 93 -6.66 6.22 10.05
C VAL A 93 -5.93 4.99 10.58
N ASN A 94 -5.58 4.96 11.87
CA ASN A 94 -4.88 3.84 12.50
C ASN A 94 -5.69 2.54 12.43
N GLU A 95 -7.01 2.60 12.63
CA GLU A 95 -7.90 1.46 12.50
C GLU A 95 -7.99 0.96 11.05
N GLY A 96 -7.98 1.88 10.08
CA GLY A 96 -7.89 1.56 8.67
C GLY A 96 -6.59 0.82 8.34
N VAL A 97 -5.44 1.30 8.82
CA VAL A 97 -4.13 0.64 8.67
C VAL A 97 -4.18 -0.76 9.31
N ARG A 98 -4.63 -0.86 10.56
CA ARG A 98 -4.72 -2.14 11.29
C ARG A 98 -5.56 -3.17 10.53
N ARG A 99 -6.75 -2.78 10.04
CA ARG A 99 -7.61 -3.66 9.22
C ARG A 99 -6.97 -3.97 7.88
N GLY A 100 -6.33 -3.00 7.23
CA GLY A 100 -5.67 -3.16 5.94
C GLY A 100 -4.55 -4.19 5.99
N TYR A 101 -3.70 -4.11 7.03
CA TYR A 101 -2.61 -5.07 7.21
C TYR A 101 -3.12 -6.48 7.52
N ARG A 102 -4.11 -6.61 8.41
CA ARG A 102 -4.70 -7.90 8.76
C ARG A 102 -5.42 -8.54 7.57
N ASP A 103 -6.38 -7.82 6.98
CA ASP A 103 -7.25 -8.35 5.92
C ASP A 103 -6.48 -8.51 4.60
N GLY A 104 -5.47 -7.67 4.37
CA GLY A 104 -4.55 -7.74 3.24
C GLY A 104 -3.50 -8.85 3.34
N ARG A 105 -3.36 -9.48 4.52
CA ARG A 105 -2.28 -10.43 4.86
C ARG A 105 -0.88 -9.82 4.65
N LEU A 106 -0.74 -8.55 5.06
CA LEU A 106 0.50 -7.80 4.98
C LEU A 106 1.41 -8.09 6.18
N ARG A 107 2.69 -7.78 6.07
CA ARG A 107 3.67 -8.02 7.14
C ARG A 107 3.62 -6.88 8.16
N CYS A 108 3.42 -7.21 9.44
CA CYS A 108 3.57 -6.25 10.53
C CYS A 108 5.06 -6.00 10.82
N SER A 109 5.68 -5.07 10.09
CA SER A 109 7.13 -4.82 10.12
C SER A 109 7.60 -3.88 11.26
N VAL A 110 6.68 -3.27 12.02
CA VAL A 110 7.03 -2.25 13.04
C VAL A 110 7.07 -2.88 14.42
N VAL A 111 8.20 -2.71 15.11
CA VAL A 111 8.39 -3.10 16.52
C VAL A 111 8.25 -1.89 17.43
N ALA A 112 7.73 -2.10 18.64
CA ALA A 112 7.58 -1.02 19.62
C ALA A 112 8.93 -0.48 20.11
N ASP A 113 9.91 -1.36 20.25
CA ASP A 113 11.29 -1.03 20.63
C ASP A 113 12.23 -2.05 19.94
N PRO A 114 13.23 -1.61 19.16
CA PRO A 114 14.15 -2.52 18.48
C PRO A 114 15.09 -3.28 19.44
N LEU A 115 15.22 -2.83 20.69
CA LEU A 115 16.06 -3.41 21.72
C LEU A 115 15.27 -4.24 22.75
N ARG A 116 13.98 -3.93 22.94
CA ARG A 116 13.09 -4.71 23.83
C ARG A 116 12.20 -5.61 22.98
N ARG A 117 12.60 -6.89 22.90
CA ARG A 117 11.83 -7.96 22.25
C ARG A 117 10.68 -8.42 23.12
#